data_AF-A0A067PGH9-F1
#
_entry.id   AF-A0A067PGH9-F1
#
_cell.length_a   1.000
_cell.length_b   1.000
_cell.length_c   1.000
_cell.angle_alpha   90.00
_cell.angle_beta   90.00
_cell.angle_gamma   90.00
#
_symmetry.space_group_name_H-M   'P 1'
#
loop_
_entity.id
_entity.type
_entity.pdbx_description
1 polymer ?
#
loop_
_entity_poly.entity_id
_entity_poly.type
_entity_poly.pdbx_seq_one_letter_code
_entity_poly.pdbx_strand_id
1 'polypeptide(L)' 'MTPDEFVLIKCFDSKEGVAAFVPHTGFEDPSTPPDAPLRESIELRTLVFYDE' A
#
# COMPACT_ATOMS: atom_id res chain seq x y z
N MET A 1 -8.63 -12.21 6.44
CA MET A 1 -7.52 -12.35 5.49
C MET A 1 -6.72 -13.57 5.91
N THR A 2 -6.90 -14.68 5.20
CA THR A 2 -6.09 -15.89 5.39
C THR A 2 -4.74 -15.73 4.67
N PRO A 3 -3.74 -16.57 4.94
CA PRO A 3 -2.45 -16.52 4.23
C PRO A 3 -2.56 -16.71 2.71
N ASP A 4 -3.63 -17.35 2.23
CA ASP A 4 -3.88 -17.61 0.82
C ASP A 4 -4.72 -16.50 0.13
N GLU A 5 -5.14 -15.48 0.88
CA GLU A 5 -5.91 -14.35 0.37
C GLU A 5 -5.00 -13.15 0.09
N PHE A 6 -5.14 -12.56 -1.09
CA PHE A 6 -4.44 -11.33 -1.46
C PHE A 6 -5.42 -10.26 -1.92
N VAL A 7 -5.15 -9.01 -1.51
CA VAL A 7 -5.83 -7.83 -2.03
C VAL A 7 -4.84 -7.07 -2.90
N LEU A 8 -5.18 -6.92 -4.18
CA LEU A 8 -4.43 -6.07 -5.08
C LEU A 8 -5.09 -4.69 -5.13
N ILE A 9 -4.36 -3.67 -4.69
CA ILE A 9 -4.79 -2.27 -4.84
C ILE A 9 -4.04 -1.70 -6.03
N LYS A 10 -4.78 -1.22 -7.03
CA LYS A 10 -4.18 -0.51 -8.17
C LYS A 10 -3.91 0.93 -7.76
N CYS A 11 -2.65 1.24 -7.50
CA CYS A 11 -2.23 2.52 -6.93
C CYS A 11 -1.81 3.56 -7.97
N PHE A 12 -1.47 3.12 -9.18
CA PHE A 12 -1.05 3.99 -10.27
C PHE A 12 -1.37 3.35 -11.64
N ASP A 13 -1.73 4.19 -12.61
CA ASP A 13 -1.87 3.87 -14.03
C ASP A 13 -1.50 5.11 -14.84
N SER A 14 -0.77 4.94 -15.93
CA SER A 14 -0.45 6.02 -16.86
C SER A 14 -1.67 6.49 -17.66
N LYS A 15 -2.78 5.74 -17.67
CA LYS A 15 -4.04 6.13 -18.28
C LYS A 15 -4.76 7.17 -17.42
N GLU A 16 -5.08 8.30 -18.03
CA GLU A 16 -5.86 9.37 -17.39
C GLU A 16 -7.25 8.88 -16.94
N GLY A 17 -7.71 9.38 -15.78
CA GLY A 17 -9.00 9.01 -15.19
C GLY A 17 -9.03 7.66 -14.46
N VAL A 18 -7.88 7.00 -14.27
CA VAL A 18 -7.74 5.78 -13.45
C VAL A 18 -7.09 6.16 -12.10
N ALA A 19 -6.29 5.27 -11.49
CA ALA A 19 -5.63 5.50 -10.22
C ALA A 19 -4.35 6.32 -10.43
N ALA A 20 -4.23 7.46 -9.77
CA ALA A 20 -3.06 8.33 -9.87
C ALA A 20 -2.21 8.37 -8.58
N PHE A 21 -2.79 7.93 -7.46
CA PHE A 21 -2.16 8.01 -6.14
C PHE A 21 -2.42 6.75 -5.33
N VAL A 22 -1.50 6.47 -4.40
CA VAL A 22 -1.69 5.45 -3.38
C VAL A 22 -2.31 6.08 -2.13
N PRO A 23 -3.36 5.49 -1.52
CA PRO A 23 -3.73 5.85 -0.17
C PRO A 23 -2.63 5.38 0.78
N HIS A 24 -1.94 6.32 1.43
CA HIS A 24 -0.95 6.02 2.46
C HIS A 24 -1.53 6.39 3.83
N THR A 25 -2.07 5.39 4.54
CA THR A 25 -2.60 5.58 5.90
C THR A 25 -2.34 4.36 6.78
N GLY A 26 -2.30 4.58 8.08
CA GLY A 26 -2.51 3.52 9.06
C GLY A 26 -3.99 3.29 9.35
N PHE A 27 -4.29 2.19 10.03
CA PHE A 27 -5.55 1.95 10.73
C PHE A 27 -5.24 1.68 12.21
N GLU A 28 -6.19 1.96 13.09
CA GLU A 28 -6.13 1.53 14.49
C GLU A 28 -6.53 0.06 14.56
N ASP A 29 -5.68 -0.78 15.13
CA ASP A 29 -6.01 -2.17 15.44
C ASP A 29 -6.47 -2.24 16.91
N PRO A 30 -7.76 -2.55 17.17
CA PRO A 30 -8.29 -2.64 18.53
C PRO A 30 -7.61 -3.71 19.41
N SER A 31 -6.87 -4.65 18.81
CA SER A 31 -6.12 -5.68 19.51
C SER A 31 -4.69 -5.27 19.90
N THR A 32 -4.26 -4.05 19.54
CA THR A 32 -2.90 -3.54 19.85
C THR A 32 -2.67 -3.45 21.36
N PRO A 33 -1.63 -4.10 21.91
CA PRO A 33 -1.26 -3.96 23.31
C PRO A 33 -0.88 -2.52 23.69
N PRO A 34 -1.14 -2.06 24.94
CA PRO A 34 -0.80 -0.70 25.37
C PRO A 34 0.69 -0.35 25.30
N ASP A 35 1.57 -1.35 25.37
CA ASP A 35 3.02 -1.23 25.36
C ASP A 35 3.65 -1.64 24.01
N ALA A 36 2.82 -1.85 22.98
CA ALA A 36 3.33 -2.19 21.66
C ALA A 36 4.25 -1.08 21.12
N PRO A 37 5.38 -1.44 20.48
CA PRO A 37 6.23 -0.45 19.83
C PRO A 37 5.48 0.26 18.70
N LEU A 38 5.91 1.48 18.37
CA LEU A 38 5.36 2.21 17.24
C LEU A 38 5.58 1.45 15.94
N ARG A 39 4.56 1.45 15.07
CA ARG A 39 4.65 0.81 13.75
C ARG A 39 5.62 1.58 12.86
N GLU A 40 6.59 0.87 12.30
CA GLU A 40 7.44 1.34 11.22
C GLU A 40 6.91 0.79 9.88
N SER A 41 6.91 1.61 8.84
CA SER A 41 6.45 1.22 7.50
C SER A 41 7.41 1.71 6.44
N ILE A 42 7.58 0.90 5.39
CA ILE A 42 8.35 1.24 4.19
C ILE A 42 7.43 1.21 2.97
N GLU A 43 7.59 2.19 2.08
CA GLU A 43 6.97 2.18 0.75
C GLU A 43 8.04 1.84 -0.29
N LEU A 44 7.70 0.95 -1.23
CA LEU A 44 8.56 0.54 -2.34
C LEU A 44 7.83 0.82 -3.66
N ARG A 45 8.52 1.43 -4.62
CA ARG A 45 8.00 1.69 -5.97
C ARG A 45 8.88 1.03 -7.01
N THR A 46 8.27 0.25 -7.90
CA THR A 46 8.93 -0.31 -9.07
C THR A 46 8.41 0.42 -10.30
N LEU A 47 9.31 1.04 -11.06
CA LEU A 47 8.97 1.83 -12.24
C LEU A 47 9.54 1.12 -13.48
N VAL A 48 8.75 1.10 -14.55
CA VAL A 48 9.17 0.61 -15.86
C VAL A 48 9.28 1.81 -16.79
N PHE A 49 10.43 1.95 -17.43
CA PHE A 49 10.70 2.97 -18.45
C PHE A 49 10.86 2.29 -19.79
N TYR A 50 10.38 2.93 -20.86
CA TYR A 50 10.55 2.47 -22.24
C TYR A 50 11.43 3.47 -22.98
N ASP A 51 12.21 2.99 -23.95
CA ASP A 51 12.93 3.84 -24.90
C ASP A 51 11.93 4.53 -25.85
N GLU A 52 12.36 5.61 -26.53
CA GLU A 52 11.57 6.25 -27.61
C GLU A 52 11.34 5.32 -28.81
#